data_AF-A0A537HFL0-F1
#
_entry.id   AF-A0A537HFL0-F1
#
_cell.length_a   1.000
_cell.length_b   1.000
_cell.length_c   1.000
_cell.angle_alpha   90.00
_cell.angle_beta   90.00
_cell.angle_gamma   90.00
#
_symmetry.space_group_name_H-M   'P 1'
#
loop_
_entity.id
_entity.type
_entity.pdbx_description
1 polymer ?
#
loop_
_entity_poly.entity_id
_entity_poly.type
_entity_poly.pdbx_seq_one_letter_code
_entity_poly.pdbx_strand_id
1 'polypeptide(L)' 'MYGSYARGDETPRSDIDLLIIGNIDQTKATPIFEKLEKQLSREINYTILTPKEFRERKAKHDPFITEVLKQKRISLVES' A
#
# COMPACT_ATOMS: atom_id res chain seq x y z
N MET A 1 -8.66 -13.55 -10.89
CA MET A 1 -8.83 -13.47 -9.43
C MET A 1 -7.90 -12.41 -8.90
N TYR A 2 -8.39 -11.20 -8.67
CA TYR A 2 -7.90 -10.18 -7.74
C TYR A 2 -8.88 -9.03 -7.92
N GLY A 3 -9.69 -8.77 -6.92
CA GLY A 3 -10.70 -7.74 -7.01
C GLY A 3 -11.83 -8.01 -6.06
N SER A 4 -11.84 -7.20 -5.01
CA SER A 4 -12.98 -6.67 -4.28
C SER A 4 -14.21 -6.26 -5.13
N TYR A 5 -14.23 -6.53 -6.43
CA TYR A 5 -15.30 -6.19 -7.37
C TYR A 5 -16.55 -7.08 -7.24
N ALA A 6 -16.48 -8.19 -6.50
CA ALA A 6 -17.54 -9.21 -6.50
C ALA A 6 -18.52 -9.13 -5.31
N ARG A 7 -18.33 -8.21 -4.36
CA ARG A 7 -19.26 -8.06 -3.23
C ARG A 7 -19.47 -6.58 -2.97
N GLY A 8 -20.69 -6.12 -3.21
CA GLY A 8 -21.16 -4.74 -3.09
C GLY A 8 -21.22 -4.23 -1.66
N ASP A 9 -20.10 -4.33 -0.95
CA ASP A 9 -19.84 -3.61 0.29
C ASP A 9 -18.80 -2.55 -0.05
N GLU A 10 -19.25 -1.46 -0.67
CA GLU A 10 -18.55 -0.18 -0.60
C GLU A 10 -18.55 0.25 0.87
N THR A 11 -17.59 -0.27 1.63
CA THR A 11 -17.25 0.33 2.91
C THR A 11 -16.09 1.31 2.65
N PRO A 12 -16.26 2.62 2.90
CA PRO A 12 -15.17 3.61 2.88
C PRO A 12 -14.13 3.39 3.99
N ARG A 13 -14.05 2.18 4.57
CA ARG A 13 -13.45 1.90 5.88
C ARG A 13 -11.94 1.70 5.84
N SER A 14 -11.40 1.40 4.66
CA SER A 14 -9.96 1.38 4.42
C SER A 14 -9.56 2.73 3.88
N ASP A 15 -9.04 3.52 4.77
CA ASP A 15 -9.13 4.97 4.69
C ASP A 15 -7.71 5.56 4.38
N ILE A 16 -6.71 4.67 4.35
CA ILE A 16 -5.28 4.94 4.09
C ILE A 16 -4.67 3.78 3.29
N ASP A 17 -4.39 4.03 2.01
CA ASP A 17 -3.56 3.15 1.16
C ASP A 17 -2.10 3.60 1.18
N LEU A 18 -1.19 2.69 1.56
CA LEU A 18 0.25 2.93 1.62
C LEU A 18 1.01 2.05 0.64
N LEU A 19 1.86 2.67 -0.18
CA LEU A 19 2.86 1.95 -0.95
C LEU A 19 4.23 2.20 -0.34
N ILE A 20 4.90 1.14 0.07
CA ILE A 20 6.22 1.21 0.69
C ILE A 20 7.22 0.56 -0.24
N ILE A 21 8.28 1.30 -0.59
CA ILE A 21 9.32 0.82 -1.50
C ILE A 21 10.61 0.67 -0.70
N GLY A 22 11.04 -0.56 -0.47
CA GLY A 22 12.22 -0.84 0.34
C GLY A 22 12.40 -2.33 0.65
N ASN A 23 13.56 -2.66 1.23
CA ASN A 23 13.81 -4.00 1.75
C ASN A 23 13.35 -4.06 3.20
N ILE A 24 12.04 -4.01 3.41
CA ILE A 24 11.43 -4.10 4.74
C ILE A 24 11.07 -5.55 5.02
N ASP A 25 11.47 -6.04 6.19
CA ASP A 25 11.00 -7.31 6.71
C ASP A 25 9.52 -7.17 7.10
N GLN A 26 8.65 -7.86 6.35
CA GLN A 26 7.21 -7.81 6.55
C GLN A 26 6.81 -8.21 7.98
N THR A 27 7.57 -9.11 8.62
CA THR A 27 7.32 -9.53 10.01
C THR A 27 7.55 -8.41 11.02
N LYS A 28 8.42 -7.44 10.70
CA LYS A 28 8.65 -6.24 11.52
C LYS A 28 7.67 -5.12 11.19
N ALA A 29 7.16 -5.08 9.96
CA ALA A 29 6.23 -4.06 9.50
C ALA A 29 4.81 -4.24 10.06
N THR A 30 4.31 -5.48 10.07
CA THR A 30 2.97 -5.82 10.57
C THR A 30 2.64 -5.22 11.95
N PRO A 31 3.44 -5.44 13.02
CA PRO A 31 3.11 -4.91 14.34
C PRO A 31 3.13 -3.37 14.41
N ILE A 32 3.87 -2.71 13.52
CA ILE A 32 3.90 -1.24 13.44
C ILE A 32 2.58 -0.74 12.85
N PHE A 33 2.12 -1.34 11.74
CA PHE A 33 0.86 -0.98 11.12
C PHE A 33 -0.34 -1.30 12.01
N GLU A 34 -0.37 -2.46 12.69
CA GLU A 34 -1.44 -2.78 13.66
C GLU A 34 -1.53 -1.74 14.79
N LYS A 35 -0.39 -1.23 15.24
CA LYS A 35 -0.37 -0.16 16.26
C LYS A 35 -0.91 1.15 15.69
N LEU A 36 -0.52 1.51 14.47
CA LEU A 36 -0.99 2.71 13.78
C LEU A 36 -2.50 2.64 13.50
N GLU A 37 -3.02 1.50 13.07
CA GLU A 37 -4.46 1.28 12.85
C GLU A 37 -5.26 1.52 14.13
N LYS A 38 -4.78 0.99 15.26
CA LYS A 38 -5.39 1.23 16.59
C LYS A 38 -5.35 2.70 16.97
N GLN A 39 -4.25 3.40 16.69
CA GLN A 39 -4.12 4.83 17.00
C GLN A 39 -5.02 5.70 16.11
N LEU A 40 -5.16 5.35 14.84
CA LEU A 40 -5.92 6.10 13.86
C LEU A 40 -7.40 5.69 13.83
N SER A 41 -7.77 4.57 14.47
CA SER A 41 -9.09 3.93 14.37
C SER A 41 -9.55 3.73 12.91
N ARG A 42 -8.58 3.50 12.02
CA ARG A 42 -8.74 3.32 10.57
C ARG A 42 -7.88 2.13 10.15
N GLU A 43 -8.38 1.35 9.20
CA GLU A 43 -7.62 0.25 8.60
C GLU A 43 -6.57 0.82 7.62
N ILE A 44 -5.37 0.25 7.63
CA ILE A 44 -4.24 0.66 6.79
C ILE A 44 -3.93 -0.46 5.80
N ASN A 45 -4.27 -0.23 4.53
CA ASN A 45 -3.87 -1.14 3.45
C ASN A 45 -2.46 -0.77 2.99
N TYR A 46 -1.47 -1.61 3.28
CA TYR A 46 -0.11 -1.37 2.81
C TYR A 46 0.39 -2.44 1.85
N THR A 47 1.10 -2.02 0.82
CA THR A 47 1.82 -2.88 -0.11
C THR A 47 3.31 -2.59 0.01
N ILE A 48 4.12 -3.61 0.32
CA ILE A 48 5.58 -3.51 0.34
C ILE A 48 6.11 -4.04 -0.98
N LEU A 49 6.91 -3.24 -1.68
CA LEU A 49 7.65 -3.65 -2.87
C LEU A 49 9.13 -3.39 -2.64
N THR A 50 9.98 -4.31 -3.11
CA THR A 50 11.40 -3.99 -3.24
C THR A 50 11.59 -2.92 -4.32
N PRO A 51 12.70 -2.15 -4.28
CA PRO A 51 13.02 -1.22 -5.35
C PRO A 51 13.09 -1.89 -6.73
N LYS A 52 13.47 -3.17 -6.78
CA LYS A 52 13.50 -3.96 -8.01
C LYS A 52 12.09 -4.22 -8.54
N GLU A 53 11.20 -4.75 -7.70
CA GLU A 53 9.82 -5.04 -8.09
C GLU A 53 9.06 -3.77 -8.49
N PHE A 54 9.28 -2.67 -7.77
CA PHE A 54 8.68 -1.38 -8.13
C PHE A 54 9.09 -0.94 -9.54
N ARG A 55 10.40 -1.01 -9.85
CA ARG A 55 10.90 -0.66 -11.20
C ARG A 55 10.34 -1.59 -12.28
N GLU A 56 10.29 -2.89 -12.01
CA GLU A 56 9.76 -3.88 -12.96
C GLU A 56 8.27 -3.66 -13.23
N ARG A 57 7.45 -3.46 -12.19
CA ARG A 57 6.02 -3.20 -12.33
C ARG A 57 5.74 -1.84 -12.98
N LYS A 58 6.56 -0.82 -12.68
CA LYS A 58 6.50 0.48 -13.35
C LYS A 58 6.80 0.36 -14.85
N ALA A 59 7.83 -0.40 -15.22
CA ALA A 59 8.18 -0.64 -16.62
C ALA A 59 7.09 -1.44 -17.37
N LYS A 60 6.38 -2.32 -16.67
CA LYS A 60 5.26 -3.11 -17.22
C LYS A 60 3.92 -2.35 -17.27
N HIS A 61 3.89 -1.07 -16.90
CA HIS A 61 2.67 -0.27 -16.84
C HIS A 61 1.57 -0.94 -15.99
N ASP A 62 1.99 -1.53 -14.85
CA ASP A 62 1.09 -2.18 -13.93
C ASP A 62 -0.02 -1.20 -13.50
N PRO A 63 -1.32 -1.57 -13.63
CA PRO A 63 -2.43 -0.68 -13.32
C PRO A 63 -2.41 -0.17 -11.88
N PHE A 64 -1.99 -1.00 -10.90
CA PHE A 64 -1.88 -0.59 -9.51
C PHE A 64 -0.78 0.45 -9.33
N ILE A 65 0.42 0.22 -9.88
CA ILE A 65 1.50 1.21 -9.80
C ILE A 65 1.11 2.52 -10.47
N THR A 66 0.46 2.44 -11.63
CA THR A 66 0.01 3.59 -12.39
C THR A 66 -1.05 4.38 -11.61
N GLU A 67 -2.02 3.71 -11.02
CA GLU A 67 -3.10 4.35 -10.25
C GLU A 67 -2.55 5.02 -9.00
N VAL A 68 -1.76 4.30 -8.22
CA VAL A 68 -1.17 4.88 -7.01
C VAL A 68 -0.27 6.06 -7.43
N LEU A 69 0.47 6.00 -8.55
CA LEU A 69 1.36 7.10 -9.01
C LEU A 69 0.59 8.35 -9.47
N LYS A 70 -0.67 8.22 -9.85
CA LYS A 70 -1.54 9.35 -10.21
C LYS A 70 -2.15 10.04 -9.00
N GLN A 71 -2.25 9.36 -7.86
CA GLN A 71 -2.79 9.93 -6.64
C GLN A 71 -1.79 10.87 -5.94
N LYS A 72 -2.31 11.79 -5.13
CA LYS A 72 -1.50 12.74 -4.35
C LYS A 72 -0.76 11.97 -3.25
N ARG A 73 0.56 11.86 -3.33
CA ARG A 73 1.38 11.05 -2.41
C ARG A 73 2.20 11.91 -1.46
N ILE A 74 2.42 11.38 -0.25
CA ILE A 74 3.48 11.81 0.66
C ILE A 74 4.61 10.78 0.55
N SER A 75 5.81 11.23 0.13
CA SER A 75 6.99 10.38 0.10
C SER A 75 7.62 10.33 1.49
N LEU A 76 7.51 9.20 2.18
CA LEU A 76 8.30 8.91 3.37
C LEU A 76 9.66 8.37 2.89
N VAL A 77 10.65 9.26 2.81
CA VAL A 77 12.06 8.91 2.59
C VAL A 77 12.80 9.07 3.90
N GLU A 78 13.29 7.97 4.47
CA GLU A 78 14.37 8.03 5.46
C GLU A 78 15.71 7.91 4.73
N SER A 79 16.64 8.79 5.12
CA SER A 79 17.99 8.96 4.55
C SER A 79 18.98 8.00 5.20
#